data_AF-A0A2T1D7A1-F1
#
_entry.id   AF-A0A2T1D7A1-F1
#
_cell.length_a   1.000
_cell.length_b   1.000
_cell.length_c   1.000
_cell.angle_alpha   90.00
_cell.angle_beta   90.00
_cell.angle_gamma   90.00
#
_symmetry.space_group_name_H-M   'P 1'
#
loop_
_entity.id
_entity.type
_entity.pdbx_description
1 polymer ?
#
loop_
_entity_poly.entity_id
_entity_poly.type
_entity_poly.pdbx_seq_one_letter_code
_entity_poly.pdbx_strand_id
1 'polypeptide(L)'
;MVSSQGIKIAVVGDIHDLWDHEDEAALKALGVDLVLLVGDFGNESVEVVRSIAQMDLPKAAILGNHDAWYNATDWGIKQCPYDRTQEDRVQQQIDLLGDTNVGYGKLDFPELGLSVVGSRPFSWGGSAWKNNRFYRDRCGVKNFAESVDRIVAAVNTAAYETVIFVGHNGPTGLGDMPEDPCGKDWQPIGGDHGDPDFEQAIAKTRLLGKAIPLVAFGHMHHTLRHTRQQLRRAIHTTSDGTVYLNAARVPRIVQNDGDRLRNFSLVTLQSGRVSAASLVWVNAAFKIVSQTVLYRAESIAESIA
;
A
#
# COMPACT_ATOMS: atom_id res chain seq x y z
N MET A 1 10.45 -4.24 -26.42
CA MET A 1 9.87 -2.97 -26.91
C MET A 1 8.94 -2.48 -25.82
N VAL A 2 9.27 -1.38 -25.13
CA VAL A 2 8.38 -0.81 -24.11
C VAL A 2 7.19 -0.20 -24.86
N SER A 3 5.99 -0.69 -24.55
CA SER A 3 4.73 -0.18 -25.08
C SER A 3 4.66 1.35 -24.98
N SER A 4 4.17 2.02 -26.02
CA SER A 4 3.87 3.47 -25.99
C SER A 4 2.67 3.81 -25.10
N GLN A 5 1.91 2.80 -24.64
CA GLN A 5 0.89 2.95 -23.62
C GLN A 5 1.55 2.83 -22.23
N GLY A 6 1.27 3.81 -21.36
CA GLY A 6 1.75 3.81 -19.98
C GLY A 6 1.22 2.62 -19.18
N ILE A 7 1.93 2.24 -18.13
CA ILE A 7 1.60 1.14 -17.22
C ILE A 7 0.50 1.62 -16.28
N LYS A 8 -0.62 0.92 -16.24
CA LYS A 8 -1.74 1.20 -15.34
C LYS A 8 -1.66 0.31 -14.11
N ILE A 9 -1.46 0.93 -12.97
CA ILE A 9 -1.31 0.28 -11.68
C ILE A 9 -2.55 0.55 -10.85
N ALA A 10 -3.14 -0.48 -10.25
CA ALA A 10 -4.14 -0.32 -9.21
C ALA A 10 -3.49 -0.47 -7.84
N VAL A 11 -3.75 0.47 -6.94
CA VAL A 11 -3.37 0.39 -5.52
C VAL A 11 -4.63 0.18 -4.70
N VAL A 12 -4.62 -0.88 -3.88
CA VAL A 12 -5.74 -1.28 -3.03
C VAL A 12 -5.23 -1.51 -1.62
N GLY A 13 -5.75 -0.74 -0.66
CA GLY A 13 -5.40 -0.85 0.76
C GLY A 13 -6.63 -0.94 1.63
N ASP A 14 -6.42 -1.34 2.88
CA ASP A 14 -7.41 -1.25 3.96
C ASP A 14 -8.72 -1.94 3.57
N ILE A 15 -8.57 -3.17 3.06
CA ILE A 15 -9.63 -3.97 2.46
C ILE A 15 -10.68 -4.35 3.50
N HIS A 16 -10.28 -4.71 4.73
CA HIS A 16 -11.15 -5.04 5.85
C HIS A 16 -12.32 -5.96 5.48
N ASP A 17 -12.00 -7.14 4.93
CA ASP A 17 -12.95 -8.17 4.51
C ASP A 17 -13.88 -7.78 3.34
N LEU A 18 -13.69 -6.60 2.75
CA LEU A 18 -14.45 -6.15 1.58
C LEU A 18 -13.69 -6.44 0.28
N TRP A 19 -13.44 -7.72 0.01
CA TRP A 19 -12.87 -8.21 -1.26
C TRP A 19 -13.66 -9.41 -1.77
N ASP A 20 -14.04 -9.38 -3.05
CA ASP A 20 -14.75 -10.47 -3.70
C ASP A 20 -14.24 -10.71 -5.13
N HIS A 21 -14.73 -11.79 -5.76
CA HIS A 21 -14.31 -12.18 -7.12
C HIS A 21 -14.60 -11.11 -8.19
N GLU A 22 -15.53 -10.20 -7.93
CA GLU A 22 -15.81 -9.10 -8.86
C GLU A 22 -14.73 -8.01 -8.80
N ASP A 23 -13.89 -7.96 -7.76
CA ASP A 23 -12.76 -7.04 -7.71
C ASP A 23 -11.74 -7.33 -8.82
N GLU A 24 -11.37 -8.59 -9.01
CA GLU A 24 -10.49 -8.99 -10.10
C GLU A 24 -11.12 -8.71 -11.47
N ALA A 25 -12.41 -9.04 -11.63
CA ALA A 25 -13.12 -8.78 -12.87
C ALA A 25 -13.16 -7.28 -13.20
N ALA A 26 -13.36 -6.43 -12.20
CA ALA A 26 -13.30 -4.98 -12.35
C ALA A 26 -11.89 -4.51 -12.74
N LEU A 27 -10.84 -5.00 -12.07
CA LEU A 27 -9.45 -4.66 -12.38
C LEU A 27 -9.06 -5.06 -13.83
N LYS A 28 -9.47 -6.26 -14.27
CA LYS A 28 -9.30 -6.74 -15.65
C LYS A 28 -10.06 -5.82 -16.63
N ALA A 29 -11.31 -5.47 -16.34
CA ALA A 29 -12.12 -4.56 -17.18
C ALA A 29 -11.57 -3.13 -17.25
N LEU A 30 -10.90 -2.68 -16.19
CA LEU A 30 -10.18 -1.39 -16.16
C LEU A 30 -8.86 -1.43 -16.93
N GLY A 31 -8.40 -2.60 -17.40
CA GLY A 31 -7.13 -2.76 -18.10
C GLY A 31 -5.94 -2.40 -17.21
N VAL A 32 -5.93 -2.94 -16.00
CA VAL A 32 -4.83 -2.80 -15.03
C VAL A 32 -3.73 -3.81 -15.37
N ASP A 33 -2.49 -3.35 -15.39
CA ASP A 33 -1.30 -4.15 -15.68
C ASP A 33 -0.65 -4.72 -14.41
N LEU A 34 -0.80 -4.03 -13.28
CA LEU A 34 -0.22 -4.41 -11.99
C LEU A 34 -1.12 -3.99 -10.82
N VAL A 35 -1.30 -4.88 -9.85
CA VAL A 35 -2.05 -4.61 -8.62
C VAL A 35 -1.10 -4.56 -7.42
N LEU A 36 -1.16 -3.47 -6.66
CA LEU A 36 -0.42 -3.28 -5.41
C LEU A 36 -1.38 -3.35 -4.24
N LEU A 37 -1.22 -4.36 -3.38
CA LEU A 37 -2.07 -4.62 -2.23
C LEU A 37 -1.33 -4.15 -0.96
N VAL A 38 -1.81 -3.08 -0.33
CA VAL A 38 -1.08 -2.37 0.75
C VAL A 38 -1.62 -2.67 2.16
N GLY A 39 -2.08 -3.90 2.36
CA GLY A 39 -2.37 -4.47 3.67
C GLY A 39 -3.74 -4.14 4.25
N ASP A 40 -3.94 -4.59 5.49
CA ASP A 40 -5.21 -4.56 6.21
C ASP A 40 -6.31 -5.30 5.43
N PHE A 41 -6.00 -6.53 5.05
CA PHE A 41 -6.92 -7.44 4.35
C PHE A 41 -8.12 -7.79 5.22
N GLY A 42 -7.89 -7.92 6.51
CA GLY A 42 -8.90 -8.09 7.55
C GLY A 42 -8.21 -8.42 8.87
N ASN A 43 -8.98 -8.76 9.91
CA ASN A 43 -8.39 -9.22 11.17
C ASN A 43 -7.87 -10.66 11.03
N GLU A 44 -6.70 -10.82 10.39
CA GLU A 44 -6.09 -12.11 10.03
C GLU A 44 -6.99 -12.95 9.11
N SER A 45 -7.49 -12.32 8.05
CA SER A 45 -8.52 -12.87 7.16
C SER A 45 -7.94 -13.78 6.08
N VAL A 46 -7.75 -15.06 6.43
CA VAL A 46 -7.15 -16.07 5.56
C VAL A 46 -7.90 -16.22 4.23
N GLU A 47 -9.23 -16.19 4.24
CA GLU A 47 -10.02 -16.41 3.02
C GLU A 47 -9.98 -15.22 2.05
N VAL A 48 -9.90 -13.99 2.57
CA VAL A 48 -9.63 -12.81 1.73
C VAL A 48 -8.26 -12.95 1.08
N VAL A 49 -7.24 -13.31 1.85
CA VAL A 49 -5.88 -13.49 1.32
C VAL A 49 -5.80 -14.64 0.33
N ARG A 50 -6.54 -15.74 0.55
CA ARG A 50 -6.65 -16.85 -0.41
C ARG A 50 -7.23 -16.38 -1.74
N SER A 51 -8.30 -15.58 -1.70
CA SER A 51 -8.91 -14.99 -2.90
C SER A 51 -7.93 -14.04 -3.62
N ILE A 52 -7.24 -13.16 -2.90
CA ILE A 52 -6.20 -12.28 -3.46
C ILE A 52 -5.07 -13.09 -4.11
N ALA A 53 -4.60 -14.15 -3.45
CA ALA A 53 -3.52 -15.00 -3.95
C ALA A 53 -3.91 -15.69 -5.27
N GLN A 54 -5.18 -16.07 -5.44
CA GLN A 54 -5.71 -16.75 -6.63
C GLN A 54 -5.91 -15.86 -7.86
N MET A 55 -5.91 -14.53 -7.72
CA MET A 55 -6.07 -13.60 -8.86
C MET A 55 -5.01 -13.82 -9.97
N ASP A 56 -5.38 -13.71 -11.24
CA ASP A 56 -4.43 -13.94 -12.34
C ASP A 56 -3.56 -12.71 -12.65
N LEU A 57 -4.03 -11.51 -12.26
CA LEU A 57 -3.32 -10.27 -12.54
C LEU A 57 -1.96 -10.24 -11.81
N PRO A 58 -0.91 -9.69 -12.46
CA PRO A 58 0.36 -9.41 -11.81
C PRO A 58 0.13 -8.60 -10.54
N LYS A 59 0.72 -9.04 -9.42
CA LYS A 59 0.46 -8.44 -8.11
C LYS A 59 1.67 -8.46 -7.18
N ALA A 60 1.71 -7.48 -6.30
CA ALA A 60 2.58 -7.46 -5.14
C ALA A 60 1.77 -7.04 -3.91
N ALA A 61 1.99 -7.69 -2.78
CA ALA A 61 1.23 -7.50 -1.56
C ALA A 61 2.14 -7.28 -0.36
N ILE A 62 1.72 -6.43 0.56
CA ILE A 62 2.33 -6.29 1.88
C ILE A 62 1.22 -6.37 2.94
N LEU A 63 1.50 -7.05 4.04
CA LEU A 63 0.55 -7.22 5.15
C LEU A 63 0.55 -5.98 6.05
N GLY A 64 -0.64 -5.61 6.53
CA GLY A 64 -0.90 -4.50 7.44
C GLY A 64 -1.08 -4.92 8.89
N ASN A 65 -1.37 -3.97 9.78
CA ASN A 65 -1.46 -4.28 11.21
C ASN A 65 -2.67 -5.17 11.55
N HIS A 66 -3.77 -5.06 10.82
CA HIS A 66 -4.93 -5.92 10.99
C HIS A 66 -4.64 -7.36 10.55
N ASP A 67 -3.72 -7.57 9.61
CA ASP A 67 -3.33 -8.90 9.14
C ASP A 67 -2.52 -9.72 10.17
N ALA A 68 -2.20 -9.11 11.31
CA ALA A 68 -1.67 -9.75 12.52
C ALA A 68 -2.39 -9.26 13.79
N TRP A 69 -3.67 -8.88 13.70
CA TRP A 69 -4.43 -8.24 14.77
C TRP A 69 -4.43 -9.03 16.09
N TYR A 70 -4.52 -10.36 16.01
CA TYR A 70 -4.57 -11.26 17.16
C TYR A 70 -3.21 -11.85 17.55
N ASN A 71 -2.18 -11.65 16.73
CA ASN A 71 -0.84 -12.16 16.97
C ASN A 71 0.20 -11.11 17.37
N ALA A 72 0.01 -9.85 17.01
CA ALA A 72 1.03 -8.81 17.17
C ALA A 72 1.07 -8.18 18.58
N THR A 73 -0.07 -8.12 19.27
CA THR A 73 -0.20 -7.39 20.55
C THR A 73 -0.73 -8.28 21.68
N ASP A 74 -0.36 -7.96 22.93
CA ASP A 74 -0.83 -8.70 24.10
C ASP A 74 -2.35 -8.62 24.28
N TRP A 75 -2.96 -7.50 23.88
CA TRP A 75 -4.41 -7.37 23.87
C TRP A 75 -5.04 -8.23 22.77
N GLY A 76 -4.51 -8.16 21.55
CA GLY A 76 -4.98 -8.96 20.42
C GLY A 76 -4.94 -10.46 20.70
N ILE A 77 -3.84 -10.94 21.30
CA ILE A 77 -3.70 -12.34 21.71
C ILE A 77 -4.80 -12.76 22.68
N LYS A 78 -5.20 -11.90 23.63
CA LYS A 78 -6.28 -12.18 24.58
C LYS A 78 -7.67 -12.13 23.95
N GLN A 79 -7.83 -11.39 22.85
CA GLN A 79 -9.10 -11.27 22.11
C GLN A 79 -9.18 -12.22 20.93
N CYS A 80 -8.21 -13.13 20.77
CA CYS A 80 -8.13 -14.02 19.64
C CYS A 80 -9.38 -14.93 19.57
N PRO A 81 -10.13 -14.92 18.46
CA PRO A 81 -11.36 -15.69 18.33
C PRO A 81 -11.11 -17.15 17.92
N TYR A 82 -9.86 -17.58 17.85
CA TYR A 82 -9.47 -18.91 17.40
C TYR A 82 -8.34 -19.50 18.26
N ASP A 83 -8.15 -20.82 18.17
CA ASP A 83 -7.09 -21.51 18.91
C ASP A 83 -5.75 -21.41 18.19
N ARG A 84 -4.89 -20.52 18.69
CA ARG A 84 -3.54 -20.27 18.15
C ARG A 84 -2.58 -21.45 18.29
N THR A 85 -2.95 -22.50 19.04
CA THR A 85 -2.18 -23.75 19.09
C THR A 85 -2.55 -24.71 17.96
N GLN A 86 -3.69 -24.49 17.31
CA GLN A 86 -4.20 -25.32 16.21
C GLN A 86 -4.00 -24.65 14.84
N GLU A 87 -4.06 -23.32 14.79
CA GLU A 87 -3.88 -22.57 13.55
C GLU A 87 -3.04 -21.29 13.76
N ASP A 88 -2.17 -20.98 12.80
CA ASP A 88 -1.45 -19.71 12.70
C ASP A 88 -1.91 -18.96 11.45
N ARG A 89 -2.92 -18.10 11.60
CA ARG A 89 -3.50 -17.34 10.48
C ARG A 89 -2.52 -16.32 9.88
N VAL A 90 -1.56 -15.82 10.66
CA VAL A 90 -0.52 -14.94 10.12
C VAL A 90 0.39 -15.73 9.18
N GLN A 91 0.83 -16.92 9.58
CA GLN A 91 1.65 -17.76 8.70
C GLN A 91 0.87 -18.21 7.46
N GLN A 92 -0.39 -18.62 7.61
CA GLN A 92 -1.21 -19.02 6.47
C GLN A 92 -1.34 -17.92 5.43
N GLN A 93 -1.53 -16.66 5.83
CA GLN A 93 -1.58 -15.53 4.90
C GLN A 93 -0.24 -15.33 4.17
N ILE A 94 0.89 -15.43 4.89
CA ILE A 94 2.24 -15.35 4.30
C ILE A 94 2.44 -16.48 3.28
N ASP A 95 2.08 -17.71 3.64
CA ASP A 95 2.23 -18.89 2.78
C ASP A 95 1.34 -18.82 1.54
N LEU A 96 0.11 -18.33 1.68
CA LEU A 96 -0.83 -18.13 0.58
C LEU A 96 -0.32 -17.09 -0.43
N LEU A 97 0.22 -15.97 0.06
CA LEU A 97 0.78 -14.92 -0.81
C LEU A 97 2.10 -15.38 -1.48
N GLY A 98 2.87 -16.24 -0.81
CA GLY A 98 4.14 -16.74 -1.32
C GLY A 98 5.06 -15.61 -1.79
N ASP A 99 5.59 -15.74 -3.00
CA ASP A 99 6.50 -14.77 -3.61
C ASP A 99 5.87 -13.38 -3.87
N THR A 100 4.53 -13.29 -3.85
CA THR A 100 3.84 -12.00 -4.01
C THR A 100 3.84 -11.17 -2.73
N ASN A 101 4.16 -11.75 -1.56
CA ASN A 101 4.38 -11.00 -0.34
C ASN A 101 5.76 -10.32 -0.37
N VAL A 102 5.77 -9.00 -0.52
CA VAL A 102 7.00 -8.21 -0.66
C VAL A 102 7.46 -7.57 0.65
N GLY A 103 6.82 -7.81 1.80
CA GLY A 103 7.28 -7.28 3.09
C GLY A 103 8.72 -7.69 3.40
N TYR A 104 9.64 -6.72 3.54
CA TYR A 104 11.10 -6.95 3.59
C TYR A 104 11.68 -7.74 2.41
N GLY A 105 11.00 -7.75 1.28
CA GLY A 105 11.36 -8.46 0.06
C GLY A 105 11.08 -7.61 -1.17
N LYS A 106 11.17 -8.23 -2.34
CA LYS A 106 10.94 -7.58 -3.62
C LYS A 106 10.38 -8.56 -4.64
N LEU A 107 9.67 -8.01 -5.62
CA LEU A 107 9.21 -8.74 -6.79
C LEU A 107 9.57 -7.92 -8.04
N ASP A 108 10.25 -8.57 -9.00
CA ASP A 108 10.63 -7.94 -10.25
C ASP A 108 9.54 -8.18 -11.30
N PHE A 109 9.22 -7.17 -12.09
CA PHE A 109 8.26 -7.26 -13.20
C PHE A 109 8.94 -6.93 -14.52
N PRO A 110 9.59 -7.92 -15.18
CA PRO A 110 10.35 -7.69 -16.41
C PRO A 110 9.55 -7.09 -17.55
N GLU A 111 8.30 -7.52 -17.71
CA GLU A 111 7.41 -6.99 -18.76
C GLU A 111 7.06 -5.52 -18.56
N LEU A 112 7.16 -5.03 -17.32
CA LEU A 112 6.89 -3.65 -16.92
C LEU A 112 8.19 -2.83 -16.73
N GLY A 113 9.37 -3.48 -16.76
CA GLY A 113 10.66 -2.84 -16.57
C GLY A 113 10.87 -2.19 -15.19
N LEU A 114 10.24 -2.74 -14.15
CA LEU A 114 10.29 -2.19 -12.79
C LEU A 114 10.38 -3.29 -11.72
N SER A 115 10.79 -2.90 -10.51
CA SER A 115 10.74 -3.76 -9.32
C SER A 115 9.80 -3.15 -8.28
N VAL A 116 9.04 -3.99 -7.57
CA VAL A 116 8.27 -3.58 -6.39
C VAL A 116 9.02 -4.05 -5.15
N VAL A 117 9.26 -3.15 -4.20
CA VAL A 117 9.92 -3.44 -2.93
C VAL A 117 8.97 -3.12 -1.79
N GLY A 118 8.78 -4.06 -0.86
CA GLY A 118 7.97 -3.82 0.32
C GLY A 118 8.78 -3.25 1.48
N SER A 119 8.15 -2.36 2.24
CA SER A 119 8.68 -1.82 3.48
C SER A 119 8.48 -2.82 4.64
N ARG A 120 8.38 -2.31 5.88
CA ARG A 120 8.07 -3.11 7.05
C ARG A 120 6.62 -3.62 7.01
N PRO A 121 6.37 -4.93 6.96
CA PRO A 121 5.02 -5.48 7.06
C PRO A 121 4.48 -5.33 8.48
N PHE A 122 3.15 -5.39 8.63
CA PHE A 122 2.43 -5.32 9.91
C PHE A 122 2.64 -4.01 10.70
N SER A 123 3.05 -2.94 10.01
CA SER A 123 3.37 -1.67 10.67
C SER A 123 2.13 -1.03 11.31
N TRP A 124 2.28 -0.59 12.55
CA TRP A 124 1.27 0.18 13.29
C TRP A 124 1.55 1.70 13.27
N GLY A 125 2.51 2.11 12.45
CA GLY A 125 2.94 3.49 12.33
C GLY A 125 3.59 4.12 13.57
N GLY A 126 4.13 5.30 13.30
CA GLY A 126 4.72 6.22 14.25
C GLY A 126 6.19 5.95 14.59
N SER A 127 6.75 6.91 15.33
CA SER A 127 8.17 6.97 15.66
C SER A 127 8.65 5.99 16.74
N ALA A 128 7.74 5.26 17.37
CA ALA A 128 8.07 4.29 18.41
C ALA A 128 8.12 2.87 17.82
N TRP A 129 9.19 2.13 18.12
CA TRP A 129 9.25 0.71 17.80
C TRP A 129 8.33 -0.06 18.74
N LYS A 130 7.26 -0.65 18.18
CA LYS A 130 6.22 -1.40 18.90
C LYS A 130 6.31 -2.88 18.58
N ASN A 131 5.63 -3.71 19.37
CA ASN A 131 5.46 -5.14 19.12
C ASN A 131 6.79 -5.91 19.00
N ASN A 132 7.78 -5.57 19.84
CA ASN A 132 9.15 -6.11 19.75
C ASN A 132 9.21 -7.64 19.68
N ARG A 133 8.39 -8.35 20.47
CA ARG A 133 8.35 -9.82 20.44
C ARG A 133 7.89 -10.32 19.08
N PHE A 134 6.79 -9.76 18.56
CA PHE A 134 6.24 -10.13 17.26
C PHE A 134 7.25 -9.89 16.14
N TYR A 135 7.87 -8.71 16.05
CA TYR A 135 8.84 -8.43 14.99
C TYR A 135 10.10 -9.29 15.08
N ARG A 136 10.61 -9.53 16.31
CA ARG A 136 11.76 -10.41 16.50
C ARG A 136 11.44 -11.84 16.03
N ASP A 137 10.30 -12.37 16.45
CA ASP A 137 9.97 -13.78 16.26
C ASP A 137 9.44 -14.05 14.83
N ARG A 138 8.64 -13.13 14.27
CA ARG A 138 8.04 -13.27 12.94
C ARG A 138 8.90 -12.73 11.81
N CYS A 139 9.56 -11.59 12.03
CA CYS A 139 10.25 -10.85 10.97
C CYS A 139 11.79 -10.86 11.13
N GLY A 140 12.31 -11.36 12.26
CA GLY A 140 13.75 -11.42 12.51
C GLY A 140 14.41 -10.06 12.74
N VAL A 141 13.63 -9.00 13.06
CA VAL A 141 14.14 -7.63 13.28
C VAL A 141 13.76 -7.11 14.66
N LYS A 142 14.62 -6.29 15.26
CA LYS A 142 14.50 -5.85 16.65
C LYS A 142 14.33 -4.34 16.81
N ASN A 143 14.57 -3.56 15.76
CA ASN A 143 14.56 -2.11 15.79
C ASN A 143 14.46 -1.53 14.37
N PHE A 144 14.27 -0.21 14.28
CA PHE A 144 14.19 0.51 13.01
C PHE A 144 15.44 0.34 12.13
N ALA A 145 16.65 0.31 12.71
CA ALA A 145 17.87 0.19 11.92
C ALA A 145 17.94 -1.17 11.19
N GLU A 146 17.66 -2.27 11.90
CA GLU A 146 17.57 -3.60 11.29
C GLU A 146 16.46 -3.67 10.24
N SER A 147 15.33 -2.99 10.47
CA SER A 147 14.25 -2.86 9.49
C SER A 147 14.72 -2.12 8.21
N VAL A 148 15.41 -0.99 8.35
CA VAL A 148 16.01 -0.27 7.21
C VAL A 148 16.94 -1.17 6.43
N ASP A 149 17.81 -1.92 7.12
CA ASP A 149 18.78 -2.80 6.47
C ASP A 149 18.08 -3.91 5.67
N ARG A 150 16.97 -4.45 6.18
CA ARG A 150 16.14 -5.44 5.45
C ARG A 150 15.52 -4.85 4.19
N ILE A 151 14.92 -3.66 4.27
CA ILE A 151 14.32 -2.99 3.11
C ILE A 151 15.40 -2.68 2.06
N VAL A 152 16.54 -2.12 2.48
CA VAL A 152 17.64 -1.78 1.57
C VAL A 152 18.31 -3.01 0.99
N ALA A 153 18.40 -4.12 1.73
CA ALA A 153 18.85 -5.40 1.17
C ALA A 153 17.95 -5.86 0.03
N ALA A 154 16.63 -5.76 0.16
CA ALA A 154 15.70 -6.07 -0.93
C ALA A 154 15.93 -5.17 -2.14
N VAL A 155 16.09 -3.85 -1.93
CA VAL A 155 16.42 -2.87 -2.99
C VAL A 155 17.70 -3.24 -3.75
N ASN A 156 18.76 -3.64 -3.04
CA ASN A 156 20.03 -4.03 -3.66
C ASN A 156 19.91 -5.27 -4.56
N THR A 157 18.94 -6.14 -4.28
CA THR A 157 18.67 -7.32 -5.10
C THR A 157 17.64 -7.07 -6.21
N ALA A 158 17.00 -5.89 -6.25
CA ALA A 158 16.00 -5.54 -7.24
C ALA A 158 16.65 -5.38 -8.63
N ALA A 159 16.08 -6.07 -9.62
CA ALA A 159 16.68 -6.19 -10.94
C ALA A 159 16.61 -4.91 -11.79
N TYR A 160 15.71 -3.99 -11.44
CA TYR A 160 15.45 -2.77 -12.20
C TYR A 160 15.84 -1.50 -11.43
N GLU A 161 16.19 -0.45 -12.18
CA GLU A 161 16.49 0.87 -11.62
C GLU A 161 15.24 1.64 -11.22
N THR A 162 14.08 1.33 -11.83
CA THR A 162 12.78 1.85 -11.41
C THR A 162 12.22 0.97 -10.29
N VAL A 163 12.14 1.55 -9.09
CA VAL A 163 11.61 0.90 -7.89
C VAL A 163 10.32 1.57 -7.46
N ILE A 164 9.25 0.78 -7.38
CA ILE A 164 8.02 1.17 -6.70
C ILE A 164 8.10 0.63 -5.26
N PHE A 165 7.88 1.50 -4.29
CA PHE A 165 7.77 1.07 -2.90
C PHE A 165 6.31 0.81 -2.53
N VAL A 166 6.08 -0.26 -1.77
CA VAL A 166 4.81 -0.49 -1.07
C VAL A 166 5.03 -0.59 0.42
N GLY A 167 4.16 0.03 1.21
CA GLY A 167 4.12 -0.09 2.66
C GLY A 167 2.69 -0.23 3.13
N HIS A 168 2.44 -0.85 4.28
CA HIS A 168 1.10 -0.72 4.85
C HIS A 168 0.89 0.70 5.38
N ASN A 169 1.80 1.18 6.23
CA ASN A 169 1.85 2.58 6.62
C ASN A 169 2.84 3.37 5.73
N GLY A 170 2.59 4.67 5.59
CA GLY A 170 3.47 5.56 4.82
C GLY A 170 4.76 5.92 5.57
N PRO A 171 5.75 6.52 4.89
CA PRO A 171 6.98 6.97 5.53
C PRO A 171 6.76 8.21 6.39
N THR A 172 7.62 8.42 7.39
CA THR A 172 7.73 9.69 8.10
C THR A 172 8.07 10.84 7.14
N GLY A 173 7.66 12.06 7.50
CA GLY A 173 7.79 13.28 6.70
C GLY A 173 6.49 13.70 6.00
N LEU A 174 5.41 12.93 6.18
CA LEU A 174 4.12 13.12 5.52
C LEU A 174 2.97 13.35 6.51
N GLY A 175 3.26 13.74 7.75
CA GLY A 175 2.25 13.88 8.81
C GLY A 175 2.34 15.15 9.64
N ASP A 176 2.70 16.28 9.04
CA ASP A 176 2.81 17.58 9.73
C ASP A 176 1.45 18.02 10.31
N MET A 177 0.41 17.96 9.48
CA MET A 177 -0.98 18.22 9.88
C MET A 177 -1.78 16.92 10.04
N PRO A 178 -2.82 16.87 10.91
CA PRO A 178 -3.68 15.69 11.10
C PRO A 178 -4.27 15.13 9.80
N GLU A 179 -4.52 16.00 8.83
CA GLU A 179 -5.12 15.66 7.54
C GLU A 179 -4.12 15.26 6.46
N ASP A 180 -2.83 15.29 6.78
CA ASP A 180 -1.77 14.86 5.86
C ASP A 180 -1.78 13.33 5.66
N PRO A 181 -1.15 12.80 4.61
CA PRO A 181 -1.21 11.37 4.31
C PRO A 181 -0.85 10.45 5.49
N CYS A 182 0.09 10.88 6.36
CA CYS A 182 0.50 10.18 7.57
C CYS A 182 0.21 10.96 8.87
N GLY A 183 -0.70 11.94 8.83
CA GLY A 183 -1.02 12.80 9.98
C GLY A 183 -1.86 12.13 11.06
N LYS A 184 -1.46 12.21 12.32
CA LYS A 184 -2.24 11.63 13.42
C LYS A 184 -3.51 12.44 13.71
N ASP A 185 -4.68 11.84 13.49
CA ASP A 185 -6.00 12.48 13.60
C ASP A 185 -6.81 12.05 14.84
N TRP A 186 -6.18 11.35 15.78
CA TRP A 186 -6.77 10.96 17.07
C TRP A 186 -6.01 11.54 18.26
N GLN A 187 -6.68 11.59 19.42
CA GLN A 187 -6.13 12.20 20.62
C GLN A 187 -4.86 11.50 21.18
N PRO A 188 -3.83 12.25 21.59
CA PRO A 188 -3.63 13.68 21.32
C PRO A 188 -3.40 13.91 19.82
N ILE A 189 -4.17 14.83 19.23
CA ILE A 189 -4.16 15.11 17.78
C ILE A 189 -2.85 15.76 17.38
N GLY A 190 -2.37 15.44 16.17
CA GLY A 190 -1.16 15.99 15.57
C GLY A 190 0.06 15.10 15.77
N GLY A 191 1.07 15.36 14.92
CA GLY A 191 2.30 14.60 14.84
C GLY A 191 2.28 13.58 13.71
N ASP A 192 3.49 13.26 13.26
CA ASP A 192 3.73 12.35 12.15
C ASP A 192 3.58 10.89 12.60
N HIS A 193 2.67 10.17 11.95
CA HIS A 193 2.42 8.75 12.17
C HIS A 193 3.06 7.84 11.13
N GLY A 194 3.89 8.37 10.24
CA GLY A 194 4.66 7.62 9.28
C GLY A 194 5.77 6.78 9.91
N ASP A 195 6.33 5.87 9.13
CA ASP A 195 7.39 4.93 9.48
C ASP A 195 8.80 5.52 9.21
N PRO A 196 9.64 5.72 10.26
CA PRO A 196 10.98 6.27 10.10
C PRO A 196 11.96 5.37 9.35
N ASP A 197 11.80 4.06 9.46
CA ASP A 197 12.57 3.07 8.70
C ASP A 197 12.22 3.11 7.21
N PHE A 198 10.96 3.37 6.88
CA PHE A 198 10.53 3.49 5.49
C PHE A 198 11.09 4.78 4.85
N GLU A 199 11.03 5.91 5.57
CA GLU A 199 11.66 7.17 5.15
C GLU A 199 13.16 6.97 4.86
N GLN A 200 13.89 6.36 5.82
CA GLN A 200 15.32 6.12 5.67
C GLN A 200 15.67 5.16 4.54
N ALA A 201 14.86 4.11 4.31
CA ALA A 201 15.07 3.19 3.21
C ALA A 201 14.88 3.88 1.84
N ILE A 202 13.88 4.75 1.71
CA ILE A 202 13.67 5.58 0.51
C ILE A 202 14.89 6.48 0.28
N ALA A 203 15.37 7.18 1.31
CA ALA A 203 16.55 8.04 1.20
C ALA A 203 17.81 7.25 0.77
N LYS A 204 18.08 6.10 1.41
CA LYS A 204 19.19 5.21 1.02
C LYS A 204 19.04 4.69 -0.41
N THR A 205 17.83 4.37 -0.85
CA THR A 205 17.56 3.90 -2.22
C THR A 205 17.87 4.97 -3.26
N ARG A 206 17.55 6.24 -2.99
CA ARG A 206 17.94 7.36 -3.86
C ARG A 206 19.45 7.50 -3.97
N LEU A 207 20.20 7.29 -2.88
CA LEU A 207 21.67 7.33 -2.88
C LEU A 207 22.29 6.19 -3.72
N LEU A 208 21.56 5.09 -3.93
CA LEU A 208 21.98 4.02 -4.85
C LEU A 208 21.73 4.37 -6.32
N GLY A 209 21.15 5.53 -6.62
CA GLY A 209 20.85 5.98 -7.99
C GLY A 209 19.55 5.44 -8.58
N LYS A 210 18.78 4.66 -7.81
CA LYS A 210 17.49 4.10 -8.25
C LYS A 210 16.41 5.18 -8.30
N ALA A 211 15.54 5.10 -9.31
CA ALA A 211 14.39 5.99 -9.48
C ALA A 211 13.19 5.46 -8.70
N ILE A 212 12.52 6.33 -7.95
CA ILE A 212 11.35 5.98 -7.13
C ILE A 212 10.15 6.81 -7.60
N PRO A 213 9.44 6.41 -8.65
CA PRO A 213 8.32 7.21 -9.15
C PRO A 213 7.08 7.14 -8.24
N LEU A 214 6.90 6.03 -7.52
CA LEU A 214 5.71 5.77 -6.70
C LEU A 214 6.08 5.13 -5.36
N VAL A 215 5.51 5.68 -4.30
CA VAL A 215 5.46 5.08 -2.96
C VAL A 215 3.99 4.92 -2.59
N ALA A 216 3.48 3.70 -2.59
CA ALA A 216 2.09 3.37 -2.35
C ALA A 216 1.89 2.78 -0.94
N PHE A 217 0.88 3.26 -0.22
CA PHE A 217 0.59 2.79 1.14
C PHE A 217 -0.88 2.98 1.53
N GLY A 218 -1.26 2.54 2.74
CA GLY A 218 -2.60 2.63 3.31
C GLY A 218 -2.58 3.10 4.76
N HIS A 219 -3.25 2.37 5.67
CA HIS A 219 -3.30 2.53 7.13
C HIS A 219 -4.07 3.77 7.62
N MET A 220 -3.65 4.94 7.17
CA MET A 220 -4.20 6.21 7.63
C MET A 220 -5.47 6.51 6.84
N HIS A 221 -6.61 6.03 7.35
CA HIS A 221 -7.90 6.10 6.65
C HIS A 221 -8.27 7.52 6.19
N HIS A 222 -8.91 7.62 5.03
CA HIS A 222 -9.33 8.89 4.43
C HIS A 222 -10.36 9.65 5.26
N THR A 223 -11.20 8.94 5.99
CA THR A 223 -12.16 9.55 6.93
C THR A 223 -11.43 9.89 8.22
N LEU A 224 -11.47 11.17 8.59
CA LEU A 224 -10.80 11.67 9.78
C LEU A 224 -11.66 11.43 11.03
N ARG A 225 -11.00 11.10 12.15
CA ARG A 225 -11.65 10.87 13.44
C ARG A 225 -12.10 12.17 14.12
N HIS A 226 -11.40 13.29 13.87
CA HIS A 226 -11.68 14.58 14.51
C HIS A 226 -12.66 15.46 13.72
N THR A 227 -12.91 15.19 12.44
CA THR A 227 -13.79 16.02 11.60
C THR A 227 -14.46 15.22 10.49
N ARG A 228 -15.62 15.71 10.03
CA ARG A 228 -16.34 15.22 8.84
C ARG A 228 -16.36 16.23 7.69
N GLN A 229 -15.73 17.39 7.88
CA GLN A 229 -15.79 18.50 6.91
C GLN A 229 -14.88 18.29 5.70
N GLN A 230 -13.80 17.50 5.88
CA GLN A 230 -12.86 17.17 4.84
C GLN A 230 -12.36 15.74 5.02
N LEU A 231 -11.68 15.25 3.99
CA LEU A 231 -10.99 13.97 4.01
C LEU A 231 -9.50 14.19 4.21
N ARG A 232 -8.81 13.14 4.65
CA ARG A 232 -7.35 13.09 4.60
C ARG A 232 -6.87 13.29 3.17
N ARG A 233 -5.81 14.07 3.03
CA ARG A 233 -5.07 14.20 1.78
C ARG A 233 -4.44 12.86 1.42
N ALA A 234 -4.82 12.33 0.26
CA ALA A 234 -4.36 11.03 -0.21
C ALA A 234 -3.01 11.06 -0.94
N ILE A 235 -2.56 12.25 -1.39
CA ILE A 235 -1.39 12.39 -2.26
C ILE A 235 -0.39 13.39 -1.67
N HIS A 236 0.89 13.09 -1.84
CA HIS A 236 1.98 14.05 -1.65
C HIS A 236 3.00 13.88 -2.77
N THR A 237 3.59 14.98 -3.25
CA THR A 237 4.61 14.94 -4.29
C THR A 237 5.83 15.71 -3.88
N THR A 238 7.00 15.15 -4.14
CA THR A 238 8.28 15.79 -3.91
C THR A 238 8.81 16.44 -5.19
N SER A 239 9.73 17.39 -5.04
CA SER A 239 10.34 18.12 -6.17
C SER A 239 11.14 17.22 -7.12
N ASP A 240 11.59 16.05 -6.65
CA ASP A 240 12.25 15.03 -7.48
C ASP A 240 11.26 14.19 -8.32
N GLY A 241 9.95 14.44 -8.19
CA GLY A 241 8.90 13.79 -8.96
C GLY A 241 8.36 12.48 -8.38
N THR A 242 8.73 12.11 -7.15
CA THR A 242 8.13 10.96 -6.45
C THR A 242 6.69 11.26 -6.07
N VAL A 243 5.76 10.35 -6.39
CA VAL A 243 4.37 10.40 -5.93
C VAL A 243 4.19 9.47 -4.75
N TYR A 244 3.71 10.01 -3.64
CA TYR A 244 3.29 9.27 -2.45
C TYR A 244 1.77 9.16 -2.44
N LEU A 245 1.24 7.95 -2.42
CA LEU A 245 -0.19 7.68 -2.51
C LEU A 245 -0.68 6.83 -1.33
N ASN A 246 -1.55 7.42 -0.52
CA ASN A 246 -2.33 6.74 0.50
C ASN A 246 -3.67 6.25 -0.11
N ALA A 247 -3.81 4.93 -0.25
CA ALA A 247 -4.97 4.24 -0.81
C ALA A 247 -6.00 3.77 0.24
N ALA A 248 -5.97 4.29 1.46
CA ALA A 248 -6.85 3.89 2.58
C ALA A 248 -8.28 4.48 2.52
N ARG A 249 -8.97 4.30 1.39
CA ARG A 249 -10.37 4.72 1.22
C ARG A 249 -11.33 3.63 1.72
N VAL A 250 -11.70 3.74 3.00
CA VAL A 250 -12.62 2.80 3.65
C VAL A 250 -14.04 3.38 3.85
N PRO A 251 -15.10 2.54 3.82
CA PRO A 251 -15.09 1.16 3.31
C PRO A 251 -14.86 1.15 1.79
N ARG A 252 -14.25 0.07 1.29
CA ARG A 252 -13.92 -0.01 -0.15
C ARG A 252 -15.07 -0.43 -1.06
N ILE A 253 -16.00 -1.21 -0.50
CA ILE A 253 -17.27 -1.57 -1.14
C ILE A 253 -18.40 -0.87 -0.40
N VAL A 254 -19.27 -0.20 -1.15
CA VAL A 254 -20.46 0.48 -0.61
C VAL A 254 -21.70 0.11 -1.41
N GLN A 255 -22.85 0.18 -0.76
CA GLN A 255 -24.15 0.12 -1.42
C GLN A 255 -24.62 1.56 -1.69
N ASN A 256 -24.94 1.89 -2.94
CA ASN A 256 -25.49 3.20 -3.32
C ASN A 256 -26.65 3.01 -4.30
N ASP A 257 -27.86 3.48 -3.94
CA ASP A 257 -29.06 3.40 -4.78
C ASP A 257 -29.35 2.01 -5.40
N GLY A 258 -29.05 0.93 -4.65
CA GLY A 258 -29.22 -0.45 -5.11
C GLY A 258 -28.06 -1.00 -5.94
N ASP A 259 -27.05 -0.19 -6.24
CA ASP A 259 -25.81 -0.59 -6.89
C ASP A 259 -24.69 -0.86 -5.87
N ARG A 260 -23.81 -1.82 -6.18
CA ARG A 260 -22.66 -2.19 -5.35
C ARG A 260 -21.42 -1.57 -5.96
N LEU A 261 -20.92 -0.52 -5.34
CA LEU A 261 -19.78 0.24 -5.84
C LEU A 261 -18.50 -0.21 -5.15
N ARG A 262 -17.42 -0.36 -5.91
CA ARG A 262 -16.08 -0.71 -5.43
C ARG A 262 -15.11 0.39 -5.78
N ASN A 263 -14.19 0.74 -4.89
CA ASN A 263 -13.16 1.71 -5.21
C ASN A 263 -11.77 1.09 -5.44
N PHE A 264 -11.00 1.78 -6.29
CA PHE A 264 -9.61 1.51 -6.59
C PHE A 264 -8.87 2.84 -6.73
N SER A 265 -7.61 2.90 -6.30
CA SER A 265 -6.72 4.01 -6.68
C SER A 265 -5.94 3.61 -7.92
N LEU A 266 -6.16 4.27 -9.04
CA LEU A 266 -5.48 4.02 -10.31
C LEU A 266 -4.32 5.00 -10.48
N VAL A 267 -3.15 4.49 -10.84
CA VAL A 267 -1.93 5.24 -11.13
C VAL A 267 -1.48 4.88 -12.55
N THR A 268 -1.15 5.88 -13.35
CA THR A 268 -0.53 5.67 -14.66
C THR A 268 0.94 6.04 -14.57
N LEU A 269 1.83 5.08 -14.85
CA LEU A 269 3.25 5.31 -15.02
C LEU A 269 3.56 5.44 -16.52
N GLN A 270 4.18 6.54 -16.92
CA GLN A 270 4.58 6.79 -18.29
C GLN A 270 6.04 7.24 -18.30
N SER A 271 6.87 6.58 -19.11
CA SER A 271 8.31 6.86 -19.22
C SER A 271 9.02 6.92 -17.85
N GLY A 272 8.70 5.97 -16.97
CA GLY A 272 9.30 5.86 -15.64
C GLY A 272 8.85 6.92 -14.63
N ARG A 273 7.81 7.71 -14.92
CA ARG A 273 7.23 8.72 -14.00
C ARG A 273 5.73 8.53 -13.86
N VAL A 274 5.17 8.89 -12.71
CA VAL A 274 3.72 8.92 -12.56
C VAL A 274 3.17 10.11 -13.36
N SER A 275 2.26 9.84 -14.29
CA SER A 275 1.60 10.88 -15.10
C SER A 275 0.22 11.24 -14.58
N ALA A 276 -0.46 10.31 -13.91
CA ALA A 276 -1.75 10.54 -13.28
C ALA A 276 -1.99 9.60 -12.11
N ALA A 277 -2.76 10.06 -11.12
CA ALA A 277 -3.36 9.22 -10.10
C ALA A 277 -4.81 9.66 -9.83
N SER A 278 -5.71 8.70 -9.64
CA SER A 278 -7.11 8.98 -9.30
C SER A 278 -7.73 7.87 -8.46
N LEU A 279 -8.61 8.24 -7.54
CA LEU A 279 -9.54 7.32 -6.89
C LEU A 279 -10.77 7.16 -7.78
N VAL A 280 -11.13 5.93 -8.15
CA VAL A 280 -12.33 5.64 -8.95
C VAL A 280 -13.31 4.79 -8.16
N TRP A 281 -14.60 4.99 -8.41
CA TRP A 281 -15.67 4.07 -8.02
C TRP A 281 -16.22 3.39 -9.26
N VAL A 282 -16.29 2.06 -9.23
CA VAL A 282 -16.85 1.25 -10.31
C VAL A 282 -18.12 0.55 -9.86
N ASN A 283 -19.08 0.43 -10.77
CA ASN A 283 -20.33 -0.29 -10.52
C ASN A 283 -20.24 -1.79 -10.87
N ALA A 284 -21.36 -2.51 -10.70
CA ALA A 284 -21.47 -3.93 -11.07
C ALA A 284 -21.25 -4.22 -12.57
N ALA A 285 -21.36 -3.22 -13.44
CA ALA A 285 -21.02 -3.33 -14.87
C ALA A 285 -19.53 -3.01 -15.17
N PHE A 286 -18.72 -2.87 -14.11
CA PHE A 286 -17.30 -2.50 -14.16
C PHE A 286 -17.03 -1.18 -14.88
N LYS A 287 -17.98 -0.25 -14.85
CA LYS A 287 -17.84 1.11 -15.38
C LYS A 287 -17.53 2.08 -14.25
N ILE A 288 -16.61 3.00 -14.51
CA ILE A 288 -16.31 4.10 -13.59
C ILE A 288 -17.55 5.01 -13.53
N VAL A 289 -18.16 5.11 -12.34
CA VAL A 289 -19.31 5.97 -12.07
C VAL A 289 -18.92 7.27 -11.36
N SER A 290 -17.74 7.28 -10.71
CA SER A 290 -17.17 8.47 -10.09
C SER A 290 -15.64 8.39 -10.13
N GLN A 291 -15.00 9.54 -10.33
CA GLN A 291 -13.54 9.66 -10.34
C GLN A 291 -13.12 10.95 -9.63
N THR A 292 -12.25 10.79 -8.64
CA THR A 292 -11.54 11.90 -7.99
C THR A 292 -10.11 11.91 -8.52
N VAL A 293 -9.75 12.94 -9.27
CA VAL A 293 -8.36 13.14 -9.70
C VAL A 293 -7.52 13.55 -8.48
N LEU A 294 -6.52 12.74 -8.16
CA LEU A 294 -5.61 12.99 -7.04
C LEU A 294 -4.34 13.68 -7.52
N TYR A 295 -3.85 13.31 -8.70
CA TYR A 295 -2.64 13.86 -9.30
C TYR A 295 -2.73 13.81 -10.81
N ARG A 296 -2.14 14.82 -11.46
CA ARG A 296 -1.86 14.85 -12.90
C ARG A 296 -0.57 15.61 -13.08
N ALA A 297 0.40 14.99 -13.76
CA ALA A 297 1.62 15.69 -14.13
C ALA A 297 1.25 16.82 -15.10
N GLU A 298 1.83 18.01 -14.88
CA GLU A 298 1.73 19.08 -15.85
C GLU A 298 2.38 18.61 -17.15
N SER A 299 1.66 18.72 -18.27
CA SER A 299 2.30 18.56 -19.58
C SER A 299 3.34 19.67 -19.69
N ILE A 300 4.61 19.32 -19.89
CA ILE A 300 5.59 20.28 -20.41
C ILE A 300 5.12 20.59 -21.84
N ALA A 301 4.20 21.54 -21.98
CA ALA A 301 3.99 22.21 -23.25
C ALA A 301 5.31 22.92 -23.55
N GLU A 302 5.89 22.58 -24.69
CA GLU A 302 7.13 23.11 -25.27
C GLU A 302 7.46 24.53 -24.75
N SER A 303 8.38 24.62 -23.78
CA SER A 303 9.19 25.82 -23.62
C SER A 303 10.26 25.82 -24.71
N ILE A 304 9.81 25.96 -25.95
CA ILE A 304 10.62 26.42 -27.07
C ILE A 304 9.82 27.57 -27.69
N ALA A 305 10.10 28.78 -27.21
CA ALA A 305 9.93 30.02 -27.94
C ALA A 305 11.18 30.87 -27.69
#